data_AF-A0A0V1Q507-F1
#
_entry.id   AF-A0A0V1Q507-F1
#
_cell.length_a   1.000
_cell.length_b   1.000
_cell.length_c   1.000
_cell.angle_alpha   90.00
_cell.angle_beta   90.00
_cell.angle_gamma   90.00
#
_symmetry.space_group_name_H-M   'P 1'
#
loop_
_entity.id
_entity.type
_entity.pdbx_description
1 polymer ?
#
loop_
_entity_poly.entity_id
_entity_poly.type
_entity_poly.pdbx_seq_one_letter_code
_entity_poly.pdbx_strand_id
1 'polypeptide(L)'
;MKVGACLGVSIYKKFDFRAPNGYIRPIGLDLNPYYAVNSYYNTLASSITSILSFNFKLVNLCLIGIFLLTNFVIWVVFGRLTSNEIRNLKDKISYTAWEFCFGFLIFYYSTIRNDDKATNDLLVRHELLKYGGLFLCVFLLKCFHYLSIGRVYMTASDVHDASTLKFQYLRFSIGLAVLNLVDVMLINKYFQEVISSYSGNSKVSFKDNILITIFGFEILHIFPLIILTTIKYGLNCFELFKFGSLDSSNFESSNTESIKWNDTKLKVIYTCEFLVNLIRFGIGCIFSILFMYFYTFPFHILPSSYLSLRLLVLKARCLLNFKMKNFQMQKLGTPHKMGSYEKCIICFDDLSNDFLDEVRILKNCSHQFHYSCLKKWVDYSDSCPICRGKL
;
A
#
# COMPACT_ATOMS: atom_id res chain seq x y z
N MET A 1 12.87 -17.37 33.31
CA MET A 1 11.97 -17.39 32.12
C MET A 1 10.66 -16.71 32.46
N LYS A 2 10.45 -15.50 31.91
CA LYS A 2 9.17 -14.94 31.44
C LYS A 2 9.49 -13.52 30.95
N VAL A 3 9.81 -13.44 29.66
CA VAL A 3 9.92 -12.20 28.89
C VAL A 3 8.52 -11.89 28.39
N GLY A 4 8.01 -10.69 28.64
CA GLY A 4 6.70 -10.27 28.17
C GLY A 4 6.08 -9.20 29.06
N ALA A 5 6.66 -7.99 29.07
CA ALA A 5 6.07 -6.83 29.70
C ALA A 5 6.42 -5.56 28.90
N CYS A 6 5.79 -5.39 27.73
CA CYS A 6 5.68 -4.11 27.04
C CYS A 6 4.31 -4.07 26.37
N LEU A 7 3.27 -3.69 27.11
CA LEU A 7 2.06 -3.04 26.64
C LEU A 7 1.33 -2.55 27.92
N GLY A 8 1.33 -1.24 28.11
CA GLY A 8 0.82 -0.60 29.32
C GLY A 8 -0.68 -0.81 29.48
N VAL A 9 -1.05 -1.63 30.47
CA VAL A 9 -2.36 -1.62 31.10
C VAL A 9 -2.10 -1.49 32.61
N SER A 10 -2.12 -0.26 33.12
CA SER A 10 -2.16 -0.03 34.57
C SER A 10 -3.60 0.28 34.97
N ILE A 11 -4.21 -0.76 35.52
CA ILE A 11 -5.40 -0.78 36.34
C ILE A 11 -5.32 0.34 37.39
N TYR A 12 -6.33 1.21 37.48
CA TYR A 12 -6.62 1.94 38.71
C TYR A 12 -8.07 1.72 39.14
N LYS A 13 -8.17 1.01 40.27
CA LYS A 13 -9.37 0.68 41.03
C LYS A 13 -9.82 1.95 41.76
N LYS A 14 -11.08 2.31 41.57
CA LYS A 14 -11.76 3.43 42.24
C LYS A 14 -11.80 3.17 43.76
N PHE A 15 -11.15 4.01 44.56
CA PHE A 15 -11.32 4.05 46.02
C PHE A 15 -12.28 5.19 46.34
N ASP A 16 -13.53 4.84 46.65
CA ASP A 16 -14.49 5.76 47.27
C ASP A 16 -14.16 5.86 48.77
N PHE A 17 -13.83 7.05 49.27
CA PHE A 17 -13.85 7.35 50.71
C PHE A 17 -15.04 8.26 51.03
N ARG A 18 -16.03 7.66 51.67
CA ARG A 18 -17.15 8.31 52.35
C ARG A 18 -16.61 8.89 53.66
N ALA A 19 -16.69 10.20 53.88
CA ALA A 19 -16.40 10.80 55.17
C ALA A 19 -17.73 11.02 55.95
N PRO A 20 -17.89 10.46 57.17
CA PRO A 20 -18.90 10.91 58.11
C PRO A 20 -18.35 12.08 58.95
N ASN A 21 -19.22 13.03 59.28
CA ASN A 21 -18.97 14.27 60.01
C ASN A 21 -17.91 14.22 61.14
N GLY A 22 -17.15 15.31 61.30
CA GLY A 22 -16.40 15.60 62.54
C GLY A 22 -15.43 16.79 62.42
N TYR A 23 -15.81 17.95 62.96
CA TYR A 23 -15.02 19.18 63.05
C TYR A 23 -13.65 19.02 63.75
N ILE A 24 -12.60 19.74 63.30
CA ILE A 24 -11.52 20.27 64.17
C ILE A 24 -11.09 21.69 63.72
N ARG A 25 -10.87 22.57 64.71
CA ARG A 25 -10.54 24.01 64.69
C ARG A 25 -9.19 24.36 64.03
N PRO A 26 -8.96 25.63 63.62
CA PRO A 26 -7.67 26.09 63.12
C PRO A 26 -6.72 26.44 64.28
N ILE A 27 -5.47 25.98 64.19
CA ILE A 27 -4.35 26.45 65.02
C ILE A 27 -3.60 27.51 64.21
N GLY A 28 -3.52 28.71 64.77
CA GLY A 28 -2.80 29.84 64.19
C GLY A 28 -1.30 29.58 64.12
N LEU A 29 -0.72 29.94 62.98
CA LEU A 29 0.70 30.16 62.80
C LEU A 29 0.82 31.33 61.82
N ASP A 30 1.19 32.49 62.37
CA ASP A 30 1.53 33.70 61.63
C ASP A 30 2.76 33.43 60.77
N LEU A 31 2.54 33.13 59.49
CA LEU A 31 3.58 33.13 58.47
C LEU A 31 3.10 33.94 57.27
N ASN A 32 3.82 35.03 57.01
CA ASN A 32 3.61 36.01 55.97
C ASN A 32 3.33 35.35 54.59
N PRO A 33 2.11 35.48 54.02
CA PRO A 33 1.67 34.72 52.85
C PRO A 33 2.34 35.14 51.54
N TYR A 34 3.18 36.18 51.54
CA TYR A 34 3.77 36.70 50.30
C TYR A 34 5.05 35.97 49.85
N TYR A 35 5.79 35.31 50.75
CA TYR A 35 7.06 34.64 50.41
C TYR A 35 6.94 33.12 50.20
N ALA A 36 6.00 32.44 50.86
CA ALA A 36 5.81 30.99 50.70
C ALA A 36 5.11 30.60 49.38
N VAL A 37 4.23 31.46 48.86
CA VAL A 37 3.52 31.23 47.59
C VAL A 37 4.49 31.26 46.41
N ASN A 38 5.51 32.12 46.42
CA ASN A 38 6.45 32.25 45.31
C ASN A 38 7.44 31.07 45.23
N SER A 39 7.82 30.46 46.36
CA SER A 39 8.64 29.24 46.38
C SER A 39 7.87 28.03 45.85
N TYR A 40 6.60 27.86 46.26
CA TYR A 40 5.77 26.74 45.80
C TYR A 40 5.40 26.87 44.32
N TYR A 41 5.06 28.08 43.84
CA TYR A 41 4.83 28.34 42.42
C TYR A 41 6.07 28.12 41.56
N ASN A 42 7.27 28.54 42.01
CA ASN A 42 8.50 28.31 41.24
C ASN A 42 8.94 26.83 41.24
N THR A 43 8.60 26.06 42.29
CA THR A 43 8.90 24.62 42.37
C THR A 43 7.90 23.79 41.54
N LEU A 44 6.63 24.19 41.50
CA LEU A 44 5.63 23.62 40.59
C LEU A 44 5.87 24.01 39.14
N ALA A 45 6.21 25.28 38.87
CA ALA A 45 6.53 25.73 37.52
C ALA A 45 7.80 25.08 36.99
N SER A 46 8.83 24.86 37.81
CA SER A 46 10.03 24.09 37.42
C SER A 46 9.76 22.59 37.26
N SER A 47 8.83 22.02 38.03
CA SER A 47 8.39 20.61 37.85
C SER A 47 7.52 20.43 36.61
N ILE A 48 6.67 21.40 36.29
CA ILE A 48 5.81 21.38 35.09
C ILE A 48 6.66 21.63 33.83
N THR A 49 7.62 22.55 33.87
CA THR A 49 8.58 22.77 32.78
C THR A 49 9.59 21.64 32.64
N SER A 50 9.98 20.94 33.72
CA SER A 50 10.81 19.74 33.64
C SER A 50 10.06 18.56 33.03
N ILE A 51 8.77 18.37 33.33
CA ILE A 51 7.92 17.34 32.70
C ILE A 51 7.66 17.67 31.22
N LEU A 52 7.39 18.94 30.88
CA LEU A 52 7.19 19.35 29.49
C LEU A 52 8.48 19.21 28.66
N SER A 53 9.64 19.55 29.23
CA SER A 53 10.94 19.40 28.57
C SER A 53 11.47 17.96 28.56
N PHE A 54 11.15 17.14 29.57
CA PHE A 54 11.44 15.70 29.60
C PHE A 54 10.61 14.95 28.56
N ASN A 55 9.32 15.29 28.42
CA ASN A 55 8.48 14.77 27.35
C ASN A 55 8.97 15.20 25.97
N PHE A 56 9.40 16.46 25.80
CA PHE A 56 9.96 16.92 24.53
C PHE A 56 11.28 16.21 24.17
N LYS A 57 12.18 16.03 25.14
CA LYS A 57 13.43 15.28 24.95
C LYS A 57 13.17 13.80 24.64
N LEU A 58 12.20 13.17 25.31
CA LEU A 58 11.85 11.77 25.09
C LEU A 58 11.16 11.56 23.73
N VAL A 59 10.26 12.46 23.33
CA VAL A 59 9.65 12.43 21.99
C VAL A 59 10.73 12.57 20.91
N ASN A 60 11.67 13.51 21.06
CA ASN A 60 12.77 13.66 20.10
C ASN A 60 13.68 12.44 20.05
N LEU A 61 13.99 11.84 21.21
CA LEU A 61 14.75 10.59 21.28
C LEU A 61 14.02 9.44 20.56
N CYS A 62 12.71 9.30 20.78
CA CYS A 62 11.89 8.33 20.07
C CYS A 62 11.87 8.58 18.55
N LEU A 63 11.73 9.82 18.10
CA LEU A 63 11.74 10.17 16.67
C LEU A 63 13.10 9.86 16.01
N ILE A 64 14.21 10.17 16.69
CA ILE A 64 15.54 9.80 16.22
C ILE A 64 15.68 8.28 16.16
N GLY A 65 15.22 7.57 17.20
CA GLY A 65 15.20 6.10 17.23
C GLY A 65 14.42 5.50 16.06
N ILE A 66 13.21 6.01 15.80
CA ILE A 66 12.37 5.59 14.67
C ILE A 66 13.05 5.89 13.33
N PHE A 67 13.67 7.05 13.19
CA PHE A 67 14.41 7.42 11.98
C PHE A 67 15.58 6.48 11.71
N LEU A 68 16.40 6.19 12.73
CA LEU A 68 17.52 5.26 12.63
C LEU A 68 17.04 3.84 12.31
N LEU A 69 15.99 3.38 12.99
CA LEU A 69 15.39 2.07 12.73
C LEU A 69 14.81 1.97 11.32
N THR A 70 14.13 3.02 10.84
CA THR A 70 13.59 3.07 9.48
C THR A 70 14.72 3.00 8.46
N ASN A 71 15.80 3.77 8.63
CA ASN A 71 16.96 3.69 7.74
C ASN A 71 17.64 2.33 7.78
N PHE A 72 17.72 1.71 8.96
CA PHE A 72 18.22 0.35 9.09
C PHE A 72 17.34 -0.65 8.33
N VAL A 73 16.02 -0.61 8.49
CA VAL A 73 15.08 -1.49 7.77
C VAL A 73 15.15 -1.25 6.26
N ILE A 74 15.20 0.01 5.81
CA ILE A 74 15.39 0.36 4.40
C ILE A 74 16.68 -0.25 3.87
N TRP A 75 17.78 -0.07 4.60
CA TRP A 75 19.06 -0.62 4.23
C TRP A 75 18.99 -2.14 4.17
N VAL A 76 18.39 -2.82 5.15
CA VAL A 76 18.26 -4.29 5.22
C VAL A 76 17.39 -4.83 4.08
N VAL A 77 16.25 -4.22 3.76
CA VAL A 77 15.28 -4.77 2.80
C VAL A 77 15.59 -4.33 1.36
N PHE A 78 15.85 -3.03 1.15
CA PHE A 78 15.97 -2.42 -0.17
C PHE A 78 17.41 -2.18 -0.61
N GLY A 79 18.39 -2.29 0.30
CA GLY A 79 19.78 -1.96 -0.01
C GLY A 79 19.96 -0.48 -0.33
N ARG A 80 20.70 -0.17 -1.41
CA ARG A 80 20.89 1.22 -1.87
C ARG A 80 19.70 1.68 -2.68
N LEU A 81 19.00 2.70 -2.19
CA LEU A 81 17.90 3.35 -2.91
C LEU A 81 18.43 4.13 -4.10
N THR A 82 17.78 3.97 -5.25
CA THR A 82 18.12 4.71 -6.48
C THR A 82 17.51 6.11 -6.46
N SER A 83 18.13 7.09 -7.12
CA SER A 83 17.62 8.47 -7.18
C SER A 83 16.19 8.58 -7.72
N ASN A 84 15.80 7.68 -8.64
CA ASN A 84 14.43 7.61 -9.16
C ASN A 84 13.42 7.14 -8.10
N GLU A 85 13.80 6.18 -7.26
CA GLU A 85 12.94 5.67 -6.19
C GLU A 85 12.68 6.73 -5.14
N ILE A 86 13.72 7.51 -4.79
CA ILE A 86 13.62 8.64 -3.85
C ILE A 86 12.69 9.73 -4.41
N ARG A 87 12.80 10.05 -5.70
CA ARG A 87 11.93 11.04 -6.35
C ARG A 87 10.48 10.60 -6.33
N ASN A 88 10.21 9.38 -6.79
CA ASN A 88 8.85 8.81 -6.80
C ASN A 88 8.25 8.71 -5.39
N LEU A 89 9.08 8.42 -4.38
CA LEU A 89 8.65 8.39 -2.98
C LEU A 89 8.26 9.80 -2.49
N LYS A 90 9.08 10.82 -2.76
CA LYS A 90 8.80 12.21 -2.38
C LYS A 90 7.47 12.72 -2.94
N ASP A 91 7.21 12.44 -4.20
CA ASP A 91 5.96 12.89 -4.85
C ASP A 91 4.74 12.28 -4.15
N LYS A 92 4.80 10.99 -3.81
CA LYS A 92 3.69 10.28 -3.12
C LYS A 92 3.53 10.67 -1.66
N ILE A 93 4.64 10.93 -0.96
CA ILE A 93 4.63 11.39 0.44
C ILE A 93 3.85 12.69 0.59
N SER A 94 3.98 13.62 -0.36
CA SER A 94 3.28 14.91 -0.30
C SER A 94 1.76 14.75 -0.18
N TYR A 95 1.17 13.80 -0.90
CA TYR A 95 -0.27 13.50 -0.83
C TYR A 95 -0.65 12.87 0.51
N THR A 96 0.17 11.96 1.04
CA THR A 96 -0.10 11.33 2.35
C THR A 96 -0.02 12.33 3.50
N ALA A 97 0.79 13.39 3.38
CA ALA A 97 0.84 14.48 4.35
C ALA A 97 -0.44 15.33 4.30
N TRP A 98 -1.03 15.54 3.11
CA TRP A 98 -2.33 16.20 3.01
C TRP A 98 -3.45 15.38 3.65
N GLU A 99 -3.46 14.08 3.41
CA GLU A 99 -4.37 13.14 4.08
C GLU A 99 -4.24 13.33 5.61
N PHE A 100 -3.03 13.26 6.17
CA PHE A 100 -2.83 13.53 7.60
C PHE A 100 -3.45 14.84 8.10
N CYS A 101 -3.17 15.95 7.42
CA CYS A 101 -3.65 17.27 7.85
C CYS A 101 -5.18 17.30 7.89
N PHE A 102 -5.86 16.74 6.88
CA PHE A 102 -7.32 16.68 6.85
C PHE A 102 -7.88 15.69 7.88
N GLY A 103 -7.27 14.52 8.04
CA GLY A 103 -7.67 13.54 9.05
C GLY A 103 -7.53 14.11 10.46
N PHE A 104 -6.45 14.84 10.72
CA PHE A 104 -6.18 15.51 11.99
C PHE A 104 -7.21 16.62 12.24
N LEU A 105 -7.50 17.44 11.24
CA LEU A 105 -8.49 18.52 11.37
C LEU A 105 -9.88 17.98 11.68
N ILE A 106 -10.29 16.88 11.03
CA ILE A 106 -11.56 16.20 11.28
C ILE A 106 -11.59 15.63 12.71
N PHE A 107 -10.52 14.95 13.12
CA PHE A 107 -10.38 14.40 14.47
C PHE A 107 -10.46 15.51 15.53
N TYR A 108 -9.64 16.56 15.38
CA TYR A 108 -9.58 17.71 16.29
C TYR A 108 -10.93 18.43 16.40
N TYR A 109 -11.60 18.68 15.28
CA TYR A 109 -12.93 19.28 15.27
C TYR A 109 -13.98 18.40 15.96
N SER A 110 -13.94 17.08 15.72
CA SER A 110 -14.84 16.13 16.36
C SER A 110 -14.64 16.07 17.88
N THR A 111 -13.38 16.14 18.35
CA THR A 111 -13.07 16.17 19.79
C THR A 111 -13.60 17.45 20.44
N ILE A 112 -13.36 18.62 19.82
CA ILE A 112 -13.84 19.91 20.37
C ILE A 112 -15.36 19.97 20.45
N ARG A 113 -16.06 19.45 19.44
CA ARG A 113 -17.52 19.53 19.37
C ARG A 113 -18.23 18.62 20.39
N ASN A 114 -17.61 17.50 20.76
CA ASN A 114 -18.23 16.54 21.67
C ASN A 114 -17.99 16.86 23.16
N ASP A 115 -16.99 17.69 23.49
CA ASP A 115 -16.72 18.10 24.88
C ASP A 115 -17.38 19.44 25.22
N ASP A 116 -18.61 19.40 25.74
CA ASP A 116 -19.31 20.55 26.36
C ASP A 116 -18.67 21.01 27.69
N LYS A 117 -17.65 20.31 28.18
CA LYS A 117 -16.87 20.68 29.38
C LYS A 117 -15.38 20.45 29.15
N ALA A 118 -14.65 21.55 28.99
CA ALA A 118 -13.20 21.64 28.96
C ALA A 118 -12.57 21.24 30.30
N THR A 119 -12.68 19.96 30.72
CA THR A 119 -12.21 19.55 32.05
C THR A 119 -10.93 18.75 32.07
N ASN A 120 -10.26 18.37 30.97
CA ASN A 120 -8.90 17.81 31.06
C ASN A 120 -8.04 18.03 29.80
N ASP A 121 -7.21 19.08 29.79
CA ASP A 121 -6.12 19.31 28.82
C ASP A 121 -5.21 18.07 28.65
N LEU A 122 -5.07 17.27 29.72
CA LEU A 122 -4.31 16.02 29.73
C LEU A 122 -4.91 14.93 28.82
N LEU A 123 -6.24 14.81 28.77
CA LEU A 123 -6.93 13.76 28.01
C LEU A 123 -6.86 14.04 26.51
N VAL A 124 -7.09 15.30 26.12
CA VAL A 124 -6.91 15.76 24.73
C VAL A 124 -5.48 15.51 24.25
N ARG A 125 -4.47 15.82 25.08
CA ARG A 125 -3.06 15.58 24.74
C ARG A 125 -2.75 14.09 24.51
N HIS A 126 -3.35 13.19 25.29
CA HIS A 126 -3.13 11.75 25.12
C HIS A 126 -3.74 11.23 23.81
N GLU A 127 -4.93 11.67 23.43
CA GLU A 127 -5.56 11.26 22.17
C GLU A 127 -4.84 11.84 20.94
N LEU A 128 -4.30 13.06 21.04
CA LEU A 128 -3.45 13.64 20.00
C LEU A 128 -2.14 12.86 19.81
N LEU A 129 -1.50 12.42 20.90
CA LEU A 129 -0.29 11.58 20.84
C LEU A 129 -0.59 10.22 20.19
N LYS A 130 -1.74 9.61 20.51
CA LYS A 130 -2.20 8.38 19.85
C LYS A 130 -2.39 8.58 18.34
N TYR A 131 -3.09 9.65 17.95
CA TYR A 131 -3.30 9.98 16.54
C TYR A 131 -1.97 10.15 15.80
N GLY A 132 -1.05 10.95 16.36
CA GLY A 132 0.28 11.17 15.77
C GLY A 132 1.10 9.89 15.64
N GLY A 133 1.07 9.01 16.66
CA GLY A 133 1.76 7.73 16.62
C GLY A 133 1.20 6.76 15.56
N LEU A 134 -0.13 6.60 15.51
CA LEU A 134 -0.80 5.76 14.51
C LEU A 134 -0.57 6.28 13.09
N PHE A 135 -0.62 7.60 12.91
CA PHE A 135 -0.31 8.20 11.63
C PHE A 135 1.14 7.94 11.21
N LEU A 136 2.11 8.16 12.10
CA LEU A 136 3.52 7.90 11.80
C LEU A 136 3.73 6.44 11.38
N CYS A 137 3.09 5.49 12.05
CA CYS A 137 3.12 4.08 11.67
C CYS A 137 2.54 3.84 10.26
N VAL A 138 1.34 4.33 9.96
CA VAL A 138 0.70 4.18 8.64
C VAL A 138 1.49 4.90 7.55
N PHE A 139 2.07 6.05 7.85
CA PHE A 139 2.93 6.81 6.94
C PHE A 139 4.19 6.01 6.55
N LEU A 140 4.90 5.45 7.55
CA LEU A 140 6.05 4.59 7.30
C LEU A 140 5.64 3.34 6.51
N LEU A 141 4.51 2.73 6.85
CA LEU A 141 3.94 1.60 6.13
C LEU A 141 3.69 1.93 4.65
N LYS A 142 3.05 3.08 4.35
CA LYS A 142 2.85 3.56 2.97
C LYS A 142 4.17 3.77 2.23
N CYS A 143 5.19 4.31 2.90
CA CYS A 143 6.51 4.49 2.30
C CYS A 143 7.12 3.15 1.86
N PHE A 144 7.07 2.13 2.72
CA PHE A 144 7.56 0.78 2.39
C PHE A 144 6.77 0.14 1.25
N HIS A 145 5.45 0.36 1.19
CA HIS A 145 4.63 -0.08 0.06
C HIS A 145 5.03 0.60 -1.26
N TYR A 146 5.22 1.92 -1.25
CA TYR A 146 5.60 2.66 -2.46
C TYR A 146 6.98 2.26 -2.98
N LEU A 147 7.93 2.00 -2.08
CA LEU A 147 9.25 1.47 -2.43
C LEU A 147 9.15 0.05 -3.00
N SER A 148 8.32 -0.81 -2.41
CA SER A 148 8.10 -2.19 -2.89
C SER A 148 7.52 -2.22 -4.30
N ILE A 149 6.55 -1.35 -4.61
CA ILE A 149 6.01 -1.18 -5.97
C ILE A 149 7.11 -0.76 -6.95
N GLY A 150 7.97 0.19 -6.56
CA GLY A 150 9.07 0.68 -7.39
C GLY A 150 10.08 -0.42 -7.74
N ARG A 151 10.47 -1.24 -6.76
CA ARG A 151 11.41 -2.35 -6.95
C ARG A 151 10.89 -3.40 -7.92
N VAL A 152 9.66 -3.87 -7.74
CA VAL A 152 9.07 -4.91 -8.62
C VAL A 152 9.08 -4.50 -10.10
N TYR A 153 8.93 -3.20 -10.39
CA TYR A 153 8.99 -2.69 -11.76
C TYR A 153 10.41 -2.67 -12.34
N MET A 154 11.41 -2.23 -11.56
CA MET A 154 12.82 -2.18 -12.00
C MET A 154 13.46 -3.56 -12.12
N THR A 155 13.07 -4.48 -11.24
CA THR A 155 13.52 -5.87 -11.24
C THR A 155 13.15 -6.61 -12.53
N ALA A 156 12.21 -6.11 -13.34
CA ALA A 156 11.88 -6.68 -14.65
C ALA A 156 12.87 -6.27 -15.77
N SER A 157 13.82 -5.35 -15.51
CA SER A 157 14.61 -4.69 -16.56
C SER A 157 16.12 -4.95 -16.53
N ASP A 158 16.69 -5.37 -15.38
CA ASP A 158 18.14 -5.55 -15.23
C ASP A 158 18.55 -7.03 -15.23
N VAL A 159 19.21 -7.49 -16.29
CA VAL A 159 19.82 -8.83 -16.40
C VAL A 159 21.30 -8.66 -16.73
N HIS A 160 22.17 -8.60 -15.71
CA HIS A 160 23.61 -8.53 -15.95
C HIS A 160 24.49 -9.46 -15.10
N ASP A 161 23.99 -10.14 -14.07
CA ASP A 161 24.76 -11.19 -13.36
C ASP A 161 23.87 -12.14 -12.54
N ALA A 162 23.93 -13.46 -12.79
CA ALA A 162 22.93 -14.41 -12.26
C ALA A 162 23.02 -14.71 -10.75
N SER A 163 24.21 -14.64 -10.14
CA SER A 163 24.43 -15.02 -8.73
C SER A 163 24.06 -13.89 -7.75
N THR A 164 24.47 -12.66 -8.06
CA THR A 164 24.14 -11.45 -7.30
C THR A 164 22.64 -11.13 -7.38
N LEU A 165 22.02 -11.41 -8.53
CA LEU A 165 20.59 -11.28 -8.75
C LEU A 165 19.78 -12.18 -7.81
N LYS A 166 20.11 -13.48 -7.69
CA LYS A 166 19.39 -14.42 -6.80
C LYS A 166 19.38 -13.94 -5.34
N PHE A 167 20.50 -13.43 -4.85
CA PHE A 167 20.60 -12.90 -3.48
C PHE A 167 19.73 -11.64 -3.30
N GLN A 168 19.73 -10.72 -4.28
CA GLN A 168 18.89 -9.52 -4.26
C GLN A 168 17.39 -9.86 -4.26
N TYR A 169 16.98 -10.85 -5.05
CA TYR A 169 15.60 -11.35 -5.05
C TYR A 169 15.22 -11.97 -3.70
N LEU A 170 16.03 -12.89 -3.17
CA LEU A 170 15.75 -13.52 -1.88
C LEU A 170 15.60 -12.48 -0.76
N ARG A 171 16.54 -11.52 -0.72
CA ARG A 171 16.54 -10.41 0.23
C ARG A 171 15.23 -9.60 0.17
N PHE A 172 14.83 -9.16 -1.03
CA PHE A 172 13.59 -8.40 -1.20
C PHE A 172 12.35 -9.24 -0.89
N SER A 173 12.34 -10.53 -1.23
CA SER A 173 11.27 -11.47 -0.90
C SER A 173 11.03 -11.59 0.60
N ILE A 174 12.09 -11.65 1.41
CA ILE A 174 11.98 -11.68 2.88
C ILE A 174 11.34 -10.38 3.39
N GLY A 175 11.78 -9.22 2.89
CA GLY A 175 11.19 -7.94 3.27
C GLY A 175 9.73 -7.81 2.86
N LEU A 176 9.36 -8.29 1.67
CA LEU A 176 7.98 -8.30 1.19
C LEU A 176 7.10 -9.23 2.04
N ALA A 177 7.61 -10.40 2.46
CA ALA A 177 6.89 -11.31 3.35
C ALA A 177 6.65 -10.69 4.73
N VAL A 178 7.66 -10.01 5.29
CA VAL A 178 7.51 -9.27 6.55
C VAL A 178 6.47 -8.15 6.41
N LEU A 179 6.48 -7.41 5.31
CA LEU A 179 5.49 -6.35 5.06
C LEU A 179 4.07 -6.90 5.01
N ASN A 180 3.83 -8.00 4.27
CA ASN A 180 2.53 -8.67 4.23
C ASN A 180 2.10 -9.16 5.63
N LEU A 181 3.02 -9.71 6.43
CA LEU A 181 2.74 -10.15 7.80
C LEU A 181 2.28 -8.97 8.66
N VAL A 182 2.97 -7.83 8.57
CA VAL A 182 2.60 -6.61 9.31
C VAL A 182 1.20 -6.14 8.91
N ASP A 183 0.88 -6.10 7.62
CA ASP A 183 -0.46 -5.68 7.16
C ASP A 183 -1.56 -6.62 7.66
N VAL A 184 -1.36 -7.94 7.59
CA VAL A 184 -2.33 -8.92 8.10
C VAL A 184 -2.52 -8.77 9.61
N MET A 185 -1.44 -8.54 10.37
CA MET A 185 -1.53 -8.29 11.81
C MET A 185 -2.31 -7.01 12.12
N LEU A 186 -2.09 -5.92 11.37
CA LEU A 186 -2.81 -4.66 11.54
C LEU A 186 -4.30 -4.81 11.22
N ILE A 187 -4.65 -5.54 10.16
CA ILE A 187 -6.03 -5.82 9.76
C ILE A 187 -6.74 -6.68 10.81
N ASN A 188 -6.08 -7.73 11.30
CA ASN A 188 -6.64 -8.57 12.36
C ASN A 188 -6.91 -7.77 13.63
N LYS A 189 -5.97 -6.90 14.01
CA LYS A 189 -6.15 -6.00 15.16
C LYS A 189 -7.32 -5.04 14.94
N TYR A 190 -7.41 -4.43 13.76
CA TYR A 190 -8.53 -3.55 13.40
C TYR A 190 -9.88 -4.27 13.53
N PHE A 191 -10.04 -5.46 12.96
CA PHE A 191 -11.30 -6.20 13.06
C PHE A 191 -11.61 -6.64 14.49
N GLN A 192 -10.61 -7.04 15.27
CA GLN A 192 -10.80 -7.33 16.69
C GLN A 192 -11.30 -6.11 17.45
N GLU A 193 -10.72 -4.94 17.21
CA GLU A 193 -11.11 -3.69 17.87
C GLU A 193 -12.53 -3.26 17.47
N VAL A 194 -12.87 -3.36 16.19
CA VAL A 194 -14.24 -3.11 15.67
C VAL A 194 -15.23 -4.08 16.33
N ILE A 195 -14.97 -5.38 16.32
CA ILE A 195 -15.88 -6.38 16.91
C ILE A 195 -16.03 -6.11 18.41
N SER A 196 -14.94 -5.88 19.15
CA SER A 196 -15.01 -5.62 20.59
C SER A 196 -15.75 -4.33 20.95
N SER A 197 -15.69 -3.30 20.09
CA SER A 197 -16.35 -2.01 20.34
C SER A 197 -17.85 -2.08 20.07
N TYR A 198 -18.29 -2.93 19.14
CA TYR A 198 -19.68 -2.97 18.66
C TYR A 198 -20.41 -4.29 18.96
N SER A 199 -19.76 -5.29 19.57
CA SER A 199 -20.37 -6.55 19.98
C SER A 199 -20.76 -6.50 21.47
N GLY A 200 -22.05 -6.22 21.73
CA GLY A 200 -22.65 -6.21 23.07
C GLY A 200 -23.65 -5.06 23.27
N ASN A 201 -24.31 -5.00 24.44
CA ASN A 201 -25.15 -3.87 24.88
C ASN A 201 -24.32 -2.58 25.15
N SER A 202 -23.21 -2.37 24.43
CA SER A 202 -22.33 -1.21 24.59
C SER A 202 -23.01 0.03 24.00
N LYS A 203 -23.03 1.10 24.79
CA LYS A 203 -23.61 2.41 24.45
C LYS A 203 -22.72 3.26 23.52
N VAL A 204 -21.67 2.67 22.95
CA VAL A 204 -20.66 3.37 22.14
C VAL A 204 -21.09 3.32 20.69
N SER A 205 -21.41 4.49 20.13
CA SER A 205 -21.85 4.62 18.74
C SER A 205 -20.64 4.74 17.82
N PHE A 206 -20.82 4.44 16.54
CA PHE A 206 -19.79 4.67 15.51
C PHE A 206 -19.28 6.11 15.55
N LYS A 207 -20.16 7.08 15.87
CA LYS A 207 -19.86 8.51 16.06
C LYS A 207 -18.74 8.79 17.07
N ASP A 208 -18.52 7.92 18.04
CA ASP A 208 -17.58 8.16 19.14
C ASP A 208 -16.14 7.73 18.79
N ASN A 209 -15.97 6.91 17.75
CA ASN A 209 -14.70 6.25 17.42
C ASN A 209 -14.16 6.61 16.02
N ILE A 210 -14.07 7.91 15.74
CA ILE A 210 -13.59 8.43 14.45
C ILE A 210 -12.17 7.96 14.08
N LEU A 211 -11.32 7.73 15.08
CA LEU A 211 -9.95 7.27 14.92
C LEU A 211 -9.87 5.90 14.23
N ILE A 212 -10.70 4.96 14.69
CA ILE A 212 -10.79 3.60 14.15
C ILE A 212 -11.25 3.66 12.70
N THR A 213 -12.21 4.54 12.37
CA THR A 213 -12.69 4.69 11.00
C THR A 213 -11.63 5.30 10.07
N ILE A 214 -10.94 6.37 10.49
CA ILE A 214 -9.90 7.04 9.68
C ILE A 214 -8.76 6.06 9.37
N PHE A 215 -8.18 5.43 10.39
CA PHE A 215 -7.06 4.52 10.18
C PHE A 215 -7.48 3.17 9.60
N GLY A 216 -8.71 2.72 9.88
CA GLY A 216 -9.30 1.53 9.26
C GLY A 216 -9.39 1.66 7.75
N PHE A 217 -9.84 2.82 7.25
CA PHE A 217 -9.85 3.09 5.81
C PHE A 217 -8.43 2.98 5.22
N GLU A 218 -7.45 3.64 5.84
CA GLU A 218 -6.07 3.64 5.33
C GLU A 218 -5.48 2.24 5.24
N ILE A 219 -5.60 1.45 6.31
CA ILE A 219 -5.06 0.08 6.37
C ILE A 219 -5.77 -0.81 5.35
N LEU A 220 -7.10 -0.79 5.30
CA LEU A 220 -7.88 -1.63 4.38
C LEU A 220 -7.72 -1.21 2.92
N HIS A 221 -7.47 0.06 2.64
CA HIS A 221 -7.27 0.55 1.27
C HIS A 221 -5.88 0.21 0.71
N ILE A 222 -4.86 0.17 1.57
CA ILE A 222 -3.48 -0.20 1.21
C ILE A 222 -3.37 -1.71 0.97
N PHE A 223 -4.06 -2.55 1.74
CA PHE A 223 -3.89 -4.00 1.73
C PHE A 223 -4.06 -4.68 0.34
N PRO A 224 -5.07 -4.34 -0.49
CA PRO A 224 -5.16 -4.90 -1.84
C PRO A 224 -3.92 -4.63 -2.72
N LEU A 225 -3.21 -3.51 -2.48
CA LEU A 225 -1.99 -3.18 -3.22
C LEU A 225 -0.83 -4.11 -2.85
N ILE A 226 -0.66 -4.48 -1.58
CA ILE A 226 0.44 -5.37 -1.19
C ILE A 226 0.25 -6.75 -1.84
N ILE A 227 -0.97 -7.28 -1.85
CA ILE A 227 -1.30 -8.53 -2.54
C ILE A 227 -0.93 -8.44 -4.02
N LEU A 228 -1.29 -7.34 -4.70
CA LEU A 228 -0.93 -7.12 -6.10
C LEU A 228 0.58 -7.11 -6.32
N THR A 229 1.34 -6.45 -5.44
CA THR A 229 2.80 -6.42 -5.54
C THR A 229 3.41 -7.79 -5.32
N THR A 230 2.89 -8.58 -4.37
CA THR A 230 3.31 -9.96 -4.12
C THR A 230 3.06 -10.85 -5.34
N ILE A 231 1.89 -10.73 -5.99
CA ILE A 231 1.57 -11.48 -7.21
C ILE A 231 2.54 -11.11 -8.34
N LYS A 232 2.73 -9.81 -8.62
CA LYS A 232 3.65 -9.35 -9.69
C LYS A 232 5.08 -9.81 -9.43
N TYR A 233 5.53 -9.70 -8.19
CA TYR A 233 6.85 -10.14 -7.79
C TYR A 233 7.01 -11.66 -7.94
N GLY A 234 6.03 -12.43 -7.47
CA GLY A 234 6.03 -13.89 -7.59
C GLY A 234 6.09 -14.36 -9.04
N LEU A 235 5.37 -13.70 -9.96
CA LEU A 235 5.45 -13.98 -11.40
C LEU A 235 6.86 -13.72 -11.97
N ASN A 236 7.52 -12.65 -11.54
CA ASN A 236 8.91 -12.35 -11.95
C ASN A 236 9.91 -13.37 -11.37
N CYS A 237 9.73 -13.80 -10.12
CA CYS A 237 10.55 -14.86 -9.52
C CYS A 237 10.38 -16.20 -10.24
N PHE A 238 9.14 -16.55 -10.59
CA PHE A 238 8.86 -17.77 -11.33
C PHE A 238 9.50 -17.75 -12.72
N GLU A 239 9.45 -16.61 -13.42
CA GLU A 239 10.11 -16.43 -14.71
C GLU A 239 11.62 -16.65 -14.62
N LEU A 240 12.29 -16.05 -13.62
CA LEU A 240 13.71 -16.29 -13.39
C LEU A 240 14.03 -17.74 -13.07
N PHE A 241 13.21 -18.40 -12.25
CA PHE A 241 13.45 -19.79 -11.86
C PHE A 241 13.27 -20.73 -13.05
N LYS A 242 12.20 -20.55 -13.83
CA LYS A 242 11.85 -21.41 -14.96
C LYS A 242 12.78 -21.19 -16.15
N PHE A 243 13.06 -19.94 -16.53
CA PHE A 243 13.80 -19.63 -17.75
C PHE A 243 15.27 -19.25 -17.52
N GLY A 244 15.66 -18.90 -16.30
CA GLY A 244 17.05 -18.51 -15.98
C GLY A 244 18.04 -19.67 -15.82
N SER A 245 17.61 -20.92 -16.03
CA SER A 245 18.45 -22.13 -15.90
C SER A 245 18.58 -22.95 -17.20
N LEU A 246 18.08 -22.44 -18.32
CA LEU A 246 18.05 -23.18 -19.59
C LEU A 246 19.35 -22.98 -20.39
N ASP A 247 20.01 -24.10 -20.73
CA ASP A 247 21.15 -24.16 -21.64
C ASP A 247 20.74 -24.02 -23.11
N SER A 248 21.67 -23.55 -23.95
CA SER A 248 21.47 -23.17 -25.36
C SER A 248 20.96 -24.28 -26.30
N SER A 249 20.98 -25.55 -25.88
CA SER A 249 20.55 -26.68 -26.71
C SER A 249 19.03 -26.80 -26.90
N ASN A 250 18.22 -26.11 -26.09
CA ASN A 250 16.75 -26.12 -26.16
C ASN A 250 16.15 -24.78 -26.61
N PHE A 251 16.92 -23.98 -27.36
CA PHE A 251 16.57 -22.60 -27.70
C PHE A 251 15.18 -22.45 -28.34
N GLU A 252 14.85 -23.28 -29.32
CA GLU A 252 13.60 -23.15 -30.09
C GLU A 252 12.36 -23.54 -29.28
N SER A 253 12.39 -24.67 -28.57
CA SER A 253 11.30 -25.11 -27.68
C SER A 253 11.10 -24.16 -26.49
N SER A 254 12.20 -23.62 -25.94
CA SER A 254 12.15 -22.65 -24.87
C SER A 254 11.53 -21.31 -25.29
N ASN A 255 11.69 -20.91 -26.56
CA ASN A 255 11.14 -19.67 -27.10
C ASN A 255 9.61 -19.72 -27.23
N THR A 256 9.05 -20.84 -27.71
CA THR A 256 7.59 -21.00 -27.77
C THR A 256 6.98 -21.03 -26.36
N GLU A 257 7.63 -21.70 -25.40
CA GLU A 257 7.19 -21.70 -24.01
C GLU A 257 7.28 -20.32 -23.34
N SER A 258 8.34 -19.55 -23.60
CA SER A 258 8.51 -18.21 -23.04
C SER A 258 7.46 -17.23 -23.58
N ILE A 259 7.11 -17.32 -24.87
CA ILE A 259 6.04 -16.52 -25.48
C ILE A 259 4.68 -16.86 -24.85
N LYS A 260 4.37 -18.16 -24.68
CA LYS A 260 3.13 -18.61 -24.01
C LYS A 260 3.06 -18.15 -22.56
N TRP A 261 4.18 -18.23 -21.84
CA TRP A 261 4.28 -17.73 -20.47
C TRP A 261 4.05 -16.23 -20.38
N ASN A 262 4.68 -15.44 -21.24
CA ASN A 262 4.55 -13.98 -21.23
C ASN A 262 3.09 -13.53 -21.44
N ASP A 263 2.37 -14.18 -22.37
CA ASP A 263 0.95 -13.91 -22.60
C ASP A 263 0.08 -14.23 -21.37
N THR A 264 0.35 -15.37 -20.74
CA THR A 264 -0.33 -15.79 -19.50
C THR A 264 -0.02 -14.82 -18.35
N LYS A 265 1.25 -14.44 -18.19
CA LYS A 265 1.73 -13.47 -17.20
C LYS A 265 1.02 -12.12 -17.36
N LEU A 266 0.99 -11.56 -18.57
CA LEU A 266 0.31 -10.30 -18.87
C LEU A 266 -1.19 -10.38 -18.58
N LYS A 267 -1.85 -11.47 -18.99
CA LYS A 267 -3.28 -11.70 -18.70
C LYS A 267 -3.56 -11.71 -17.20
N VAL A 268 -2.75 -12.41 -16.41
CA VAL A 268 -2.87 -12.45 -14.94
C VAL A 268 -2.66 -11.05 -14.36
N ILE A 269 -1.59 -10.35 -14.78
CA ILE A 269 -1.28 -8.99 -14.29
C ILE A 269 -2.45 -8.03 -14.56
N TYR A 270 -2.94 -7.92 -15.79
CA TYR A 270 -4.03 -7.00 -16.11
C TYR A 270 -5.33 -7.33 -15.37
N THR A 271 -5.62 -8.62 -15.21
CA THR A 271 -6.81 -9.07 -14.46
C THR A 271 -6.70 -8.73 -12.98
N CYS A 272 -5.56 -9.03 -12.35
CA CYS A 272 -5.31 -8.68 -10.96
C CYS A 272 -5.29 -7.16 -10.73
N GLU A 273 -4.67 -6.39 -11.63
CA GLU A 273 -4.67 -4.92 -11.55
C GLU A 273 -6.09 -4.35 -11.61
N PHE A 274 -6.95 -4.87 -12.48
CA PHE A 274 -8.34 -4.47 -12.56
C PHE A 274 -9.10 -4.83 -11.27
N LEU A 275 -9.04 -6.09 -10.83
CA LEU A 275 -9.75 -6.56 -9.64
C LEU A 275 -9.34 -5.81 -8.37
N VAL A 276 -8.04 -5.60 -8.17
CA VAL A 276 -7.52 -4.88 -7.00
C VAL A 276 -7.99 -3.42 -7.00
N ASN A 277 -7.95 -2.72 -8.13
CA ASN A 277 -8.45 -1.35 -8.20
C ASN A 277 -9.98 -1.27 -8.04
N LEU A 278 -10.71 -2.31 -8.46
CA LEU A 278 -12.16 -2.42 -8.25
C LEU A 278 -12.48 -2.57 -6.75
N ILE A 279 -11.77 -3.47 -6.05
CA ILE A 279 -11.90 -3.66 -4.60
C ILE A 279 -11.59 -2.34 -3.87
N ARG A 280 -10.49 -1.66 -4.22
CA ARG A 280 -10.10 -0.38 -3.59
C ARG A 280 -11.12 0.73 -3.80
N PHE A 281 -11.69 0.82 -5.01
CA PHE A 281 -12.77 1.76 -5.28
C PHE A 281 -14.02 1.42 -4.44
N GLY A 282 -14.39 0.14 -4.34
CA GLY A 282 -15.48 -0.32 -3.49
C GLY A 282 -15.28 0.05 -2.01
N ILE A 283 -14.09 -0.20 -1.46
CA ILE A 283 -13.72 0.22 -0.09
C ILE A 283 -13.86 1.73 0.06
N GLY A 284 -13.36 2.52 -0.89
CA GLY A 284 -13.50 3.98 -0.89
C GLY A 284 -14.95 4.46 -0.88
N CYS A 285 -15.83 3.84 -1.67
CA CYS A 285 -17.26 4.16 -1.67
C CYS A 285 -17.93 3.84 -0.35
N ILE A 286 -17.68 2.65 0.21
CA ILE A 286 -18.27 2.21 1.49
C ILE A 286 -17.85 3.18 2.61
N PHE A 287 -16.56 3.49 2.74
CA PHE A 287 -16.09 4.42 3.77
C PHE A 287 -16.58 5.85 3.53
N SER A 288 -16.69 6.32 2.29
CA SER A 288 -17.26 7.65 2.01
C SER A 288 -18.72 7.77 2.45
N ILE A 289 -19.54 6.73 2.22
CA ILE A 289 -20.93 6.68 2.69
C ILE A 289 -20.98 6.66 4.22
N LEU A 290 -20.15 5.84 4.87
CA LEU A 290 -20.06 5.79 6.33
C LEU A 290 -19.69 7.15 6.94
N PHE A 291 -18.71 7.85 6.38
CA PHE A 291 -18.30 9.17 6.86
C PHE A 291 -19.38 10.23 6.70
N MET A 292 -20.05 10.22 5.55
CA MET A 292 -21.15 11.16 5.28
C MET A 292 -22.34 10.94 6.23
N TYR A 293 -22.59 9.69 6.65
CA TYR A 293 -23.67 9.35 7.57
C TYR A 293 -23.34 9.65 9.05
N PHE A 294 -22.15 9.30 9.52
CA PHE A 294 -21.80 9.38 10.96
C PHE A 294 -21.03 10.65 11.37
N TYR A 295 -20.29 11.27 10.45
CA TYR A 295 -19.35 12.36 10.75
C TYR A 295 -19.59 13.59 9.87
N THR A 296 -18.72 13.83 8.89
CA THR A 296 -18.69 14.99 8.00
C THR A 296 -18.24 14.58 6.61
N PHE A 297 -18.12 15.55 5.69
CA PHE A 297 -17.65 15.29 4.34
C PHE A 297 -16.24 14.63 4.34
N PRO A 298 -16.02 13.52 3.61
CA PRO A 298 -14.81 12.71 3.71
C PRO A 298 -13.62 13.29 2.92
N PHE A 299 -13.24 14.55 3.18
CA PHE A 299 -12.12 15.22 2.49
C PHE A 299 -10.81 14.45 2.59
N HIS A 300 -10.56 13.81 3.73
CA HIS A 300 -9.41 12.93 3.96
C HIS A 300 -9.31 11.77 2.96
N ILE A 301 -10.44 11.14 2.65
CA ILE A 301 -10.52 9.89 1.87
C ILE A 301 -10.53 10.16 0.35
N LEU A 302 -10.89 11.39 -0.02
CA LEU A 302 -11.14 11.77 -1.41
C LEU A 302 -9.92 11.62 -2.32
N PRO A 303 -8.68 12.06 -1.96
CA PRO A 303 -7.51 11.89 -2.81
C PRO A 303 -7.23 10.41 -3.16
N SER A 304 -7.21 9.54 -2.15
CA SER A 304 -7.00 8.10 -2.32
C SER A 304 -8.11 7.41 -3.14
N SER A 305 -9.37 7.84 -2.96
CA SER A 305 -10.51 7.30 -3.70
C SER A 305 -10.52 7.74 -5.16
N TYR A 306 -10.25 9.03 -5.43
CA TYR A 306 -10.13 9.55 -6.80
C TYR A 306 -9.01 8.86 -7.57
N LEU A 307 -7.84 8.70 -6.95
CA LEU A 307 -6.72 7.99 -7.57
C LEU A 307 -7.10 6.53 -7.89
N SER A 308 -7.84 5.86 -7.00
CA SER A 308 -8.31 4.49 -7.21
C SER A 308 -9.28 4.39 -8.39
N LEU A 309 -10.21 5.34 -8.54
CA LEU A 309 -11.13 5.43 -9.67
C LEU A 309 -10.38 5.66 -11.00
N ARG A 310 -9.46 6.63 -11.02
CA ARG A 310 -8.66 6.93 -12.21
C ARG A 310 -7.88 5.70 -12.67
N LEU A 311 -7.26 4.99 -11.72
CA LEU A 311 -6.52 3.76 -12.00
C LEU A 311 -7.45 2.62 -12.44
N LEU A 312 -8.64 2.47 -11.84
CA LEU A 312 -9.63 1.49 -12.27
C LEU A 312 -10.03 1.70 -13.74
N VAL A 313 -10.36 2.94 -14.13
CA VAL A 313 -10.73 3.27 -15.51
C VAL A 313 -9.56 2.99 -16.46
N LEU A 314 -8.34 3.39 -16.10
CA LEU A 314 -7.16 3.14 -16.91
C LEU A 314 -6.90 1.63 -17.09
N LYS A 315 -6.95 0.86 -16.01
CA LYS A 315 -6.66 -0.59 -16.05
C LYS A 315 -7.78 -1.39 -16.71
N ALA A 316 -9.03 -0.95 -16.59
CA ALA A 316 -10.14 -1.51 -17.36
C ALA A 316 -9.91 -1.34 -18.87
N ARG A 317 -9.48 -0.14 -19.32
CA ARG A 317 -9.12 0.09 -20.73
C ARG A 317 -7.97 -0.81 -21.20
N CYS A 318 -6.92 -0.96 -20.39
CA CYS A 318 -5.82 -1.87 -20.71
C CYS A 318 -6.30 -3.33 -20.88
N LEU A 319 -7.14 -3.81 -19.96
CA LEU A 319 -7.69 -5.17 -20.02
C LEU A 319 -8.60 -5.36 -21.24
N LEU A 320 -9.43 -4.38 -21.57
CA LEU A 320 -10.29 -4.41 -22.76
C LEU A 320 -9.46 -4.42 -24.04
N ASN A 321 -8.44 -3.57 -24.15
CA ASN A 321 -7.54 -3.54 -25.30
C ASN A 321 -6.81 -4.88 -25.47
N PHE A 322 -6.30 -5.45 -24.37
CA PHE A 322 -5.66 -6.77 -24.40
C PHE A 322 -6.62 -7.87 -24.88
N LYS A 323 -7.86 -7.89 -24.38
CA LYS A 323 -8.88 -8.83 -24.87
C LYS A 323 -9.21 -8.61 -26.35
N MET A 324 -9.34 -7.35 -26.78
CA MET A 324 -9.66 -7.01 -28.17
C MET A 324 -8.57 -7.52 -29.14
N LYS A 325 -7.29 -7.29 -28.82
CA LYS A 325 -6.16 -7.81 -29.60
C LYS A 325 -6.19 -9.35 -29.69
N ASN A 326 -6.44 -10.01 -28.57
CA ASN A 326 -6.57 -11.48 -28.56
C ASN A 326 -7.74 -11.98 -29.42
N PHE A 327 -8.88 -11.28 -29.41
CA PHE A 327 -10.00 -11.61 -30.31
C PHE A 327 -9.67 -11.37 -31.78
N GLN A 328 -8.90 -10.32 -32.13
CA GLN A 328 -8.43 -10.11 -33.50
C GLN A 328 -7.55 -11.28 -33.97
N MET A 329 -6.63 -11.74 -33.11
CA MET A 329 -5.78 -12.89 -33.40
C MET A 329 -6.58 -14.19 -33.59
N GLN A 330 -7.69 -14.37 -32.87
CA GLN A 330 -8.57 -15.54 -33.04
C GLN A 330 -9.39 -15.49 -34.34
N LYS A 331 -9.66 -14.30 -34.87
CA LYS A 331 -10.44 -14.12 -36.11
C LYS A 331 -9.65 -14.45 -37.38
N LEU A 332 -8.34 -14.63 -37.29
CA LEU A 332 -7.48 -14.97 -38.41
C LEU A 332 -7.87 -16.32 -39.01
N GLY A 333 -7.78 -16.43 -40.34
CA GLY A 333 -8.03 -17.70 -41.02
C GLY A 333 -6.79 -18.60 -40.98
N THR A 334 -7.00 -19.89 -41.14
CA THR A 334 -5.95 -20.83 -41.58
C THR A 334 -5.91 -20.81 -43.10
N PRO A 335 -4.75 -20.59 -43.74
CA PRO A 335 -4.66 -20.62 -45.20
C PRO A 335 -4.94 -22.05 -45.72
N HIS A 336 -5.88 -22.19 -46.65
CA HIS A 336 -6.14 -23.47 -47.34
C HIS A 336 -5.13 -23.76 -48.45
N LYS A 337 -4.41 -22.73 -48.92
CA LYS A 337 -3.29 -22.80 -49.86
C LYS A 337 -2.26 -21.74 -49.46
N MET A 338 -0.98 -22.11 -49.40
CA MET A 338 0.11 -21.14 -49.27
C MET A 338 0.11 -20.23 -50.50
N GLY A 339 0.13 -18.92 -50.28
CA GLY A 339 0.11 -17.92 -51.35
C GLY A 339 1.47 -17.81 -52.04
N SER A 340 1.57 -16.96 -53.07
CA SER A 340 2.79 -16.74 -53.88
C SER A 340 4.03 -16.24 -53.11
N TYR A 341 3.88 -15.91 -51.83
CA TYR A 341 4.98 -15.50 -50.95
C TYR A 341 5.24 -16.62 -49.96
N GLU A 342 6.30 -17.38 -50.20
CA GLU A 342 6.70 -18.50 -49.33
C GLU A 342 7.37 -18.03 -48.04
N LYS A 343 7.59 -16.72 -47.85
CA LYS A 343 8.32 -16.13 -46.72
C LYS A 343 7.49 -15.17 -45.89
N CYS A 344 7.65 -15.22 -44.57
CA CYS A 344 7.07 -14.23 -43.66
C CYS A 344 7.92 -12.96 -43.67
N ILE A 345 7.34 -11.80 -43.99
CA ILE A 345 8.10 -10.52 -44.05
C ILE A 345 8.58 -10.01 -42.68
N ILE A 346 8.10 -10.60 -41.58
CA ILE A 346 8.43 -10.14 -40.23
C ILE A 346 9.74 -10.78 -39.76
N CYS A 347 9.89 -12.11 -39.91
CA CYS A 347 11.11 -12.83 -39.56
C CYS A 347 12.02 -13.12 -40.76
N PHE A 348 11.53 -12.96 -41.99
CA PHE A 348 12.17 -13.33 -43.26
C PHE A 348 12.36 -14.83 -43.50
N ASP A 349 11.83 -15.69 -42.63
CA ASP A 349 11.86 -17.16 -42.77
C ASP A 349 10.70 -17.70 -43.63
N ASP A 350 10.90 -18.90 -44.17
CA ASP A 350 9.89 -19.60 -44.96
C ASP A 350 8.68 -19.98 -44.07
N LEU A 351 7.48 -19.73 -44.58
CA LEU A 351 6.20 -20.06 -43.95
C LEU A 351 5.98 -21.57 -43.81
N SER A 352 6.72 -22.39 -44.55
CA SER A 352 6.66 -23.85 -44.55
C SER A 352 7.69 -24.53 -43.64
N ASN A 353 8.77 -23.84 -43.25
CA ASN A 353 9.88 -24.46 -42.51
C ASN A 353 9.63 -24.55 -40.99
N ASP A 354 8.67 -23.80 -40.46
CA ASP A 354 8.37 -23.81 -39.02
C ASP A 354 7.24 -24.79 -38.71
N PHE A 355 7.59 -26.03 -38.33
CA PHE A 355 6.63 -27.08 -37.96
C PHE A 355 5.84 -26.76 -36.67
N LEU A 356 6.24 -25.74 -35.91
CA LEU A 356 5.68 -25.40 -34.59
C LEU A 356 4.82 -24.14 -34.58
N ASP A 357 5.01 -23.21 -35.52
CA ASP A 357 4.27 -21.94 -35.56
C ASP A 357 3.26 -21.89 -36.71
N GLU A 358 1.97 -21.86 -36.36
CA GLU A 358 0.91 -21.98 -37.34
C GLU A 358 0.82 -20.73 -38.23
N VAL A 359 0.77 -20.92 -39.54
CA VAL A 359 0.57 -19.81 -40.48
C VAL A 359 -0.88 -19.29 -40.38
N ARG A 360 -1.03 -17.97 -40.43
CA ARG A 360 -2.33 -17.29 -40.43
C ARG A 360 -2.49 -16.37 -41.62
N ILE A 361 -3.73 -16.25 -42.10
CA ILE A 361 -4.12 -15.32 -43.17
C ILE A 361 -5.05 -14.23 -42.64
N LEU A 362 -4.77 -12.98 -43.00
CA LEU A 362 -5.66 -11.85 -42.73
C LEU A 362 -6.86 -11.91 -43.68
N LYS A 363 -8.08 -11.83 -43.13
CA LYS A 363 -9.32 -11.90 -43.93
C LYS A 363 -9.51 -10.70 -44.87
N ASN A 364 -9.02 -9.52 -44.48
CA ASN A 364 -9.28 -8.27 -45.21
C ASN A 364 -8.34 -8.05 -46.40
N CYS A 365 -7.15 -8.64 -46.39
CA CYS A 365 -6.11 -8.39 -47.39
C CYS A 365 -5.30 -9.63 -47.81
N SER A 366 -5.72 -10.82 -47.38
CA SER A 366 -5.16 -12.14 -47.73
C SER A 366 -3.64 -12.34 -47.52
N HIS A 367 -2.96 -11.42 -46.84
CA HIS A 367 -1.55 -11.56 -46.48
C HIS A 367 -1.34 -12.63 -45.39
N GLN A 368 -0.23 -13.38 -45.52
CA GLN A 368 0.11 -14.55 -44.70
C GLN A 368 1.33 -14.27 -43.83
N PHE A 369 1.28 -14.71 -42.57
CA PHE A 369 2.37 -14.55 -41.58
C PHE A 369 2.39 -15.74 -40.61
N HIS A 370 3.52 -16.03 -39.97
CA HIS A 370 3.54 -16.90 -38.79
C HIS A 370 2.70 -16.28 -37.66
N TYR A 371 1.96 -17.10 -36.91
CA TYR A 371 1.10 -16.62 -35.83
C TYR A 371 1.88 -15.82 -34.78
N SER A 372 3.05 -16.29 -34.34
CA SER A 372 3.84 -15.58 -33.33
C SER A 372 4.37 -14.23 -33.83
N CYS A 373 4.79 -14.16 -35.09
CA CYS A 373 5.26 -12.93 -35.73
C CYS A 373 4.15 -11.89 -35.81
N LEU A 374 2.98 -12.28 -36.30
CA LEU A 374 1.82 -11.39 -36.38
C LEU A 374 1.34 -10.97 -34.99
N LYS A 375 1.34 -11.88 -34.00
CA LYS A 375 0.98 -11.56 -32.61
C LYS A 375 1.85 -10.44 -32.05
N LYS A 376 3.18 -10.57 -32.19
CA LYS A 376 4.13 -9.52 -31.78
C LYS A 376 3.86 -8.21 -32.51
N TRP A 377 3.51 -8.26 -33.79
CA TRP A 377 3.17 -7.05 -34.56
C TRP A 377 1.92 -6.34 -34.04
N VAL A 378 0.85 -7.09 -33.74
CA VAL A 378 -0.41 -6.54 -33.19
C VAL A 378 -0.20 -5.86 -31.83
N ASP A 379 0.84 -6.24 -31.09
CA ASP A 379 1.19 -5.52 -29.85
C ASP A 379 1.61 -4.07 -30.12
N TYR A 380 2.24 -3.79 -31.27
CA TYR A 380 2.71 -2.46 -31.68
C TYR A 380 1.76 -1.72 -32.63
N SER A 381 1.10 -2.43 -33.55
CA SER A 381 0.28 -1.83 -34.61
C SER A 381 -0.94 -2.67 -34.95
N ASP A 382 -2.11 -2.04 -35.01
CA ASP A 382 -3.38 -2.68 -35.41
C ASP A 382 -3.57 -2.74 -36.95
N SER A 383 -2.47 -2.80 -37.71
CA SER A 383 -2.47 -2.74 -39.18
C SER A 383 -1.66 -3.86 -39.82
N CYS A 384 -1.95 -4.20 -41.08
CA CYS A 384 -1.20 -5.21 -41.83
C CYS A 384 0.24 -4.73 -42.11
N PRO A 385 1.28 -5.53 -41.84
CA PRO A 385 2.68 -5.18 -42.13
C PRO A 385 2.97 -4.85 -43.61
N ILE A 386 2.20 -5.44 -44.53
CA ILE A 386 2.41 -5.32 -45.98
C ILE A 386 1.61 -4.14 -46.54
N CYS A 387 0.28 -4.13 -46.39
CA CYS A 387 -0.57 -3.11 -47.02
C CYS A 387 -1.01 -1.98 -46.07
N ARG A 388 -0.68 -2.05 -44.78
CA ARG A 388 -1.11 -1.10 -43.73
C ARG A 388 -2.63 -0.97 -43.57
N GLY A 389 -3.41 -1.87 -44.20
CA GLY A 389 -4.85 -1.97 -43.98
C GLY A 389 -5.18 -2.42 -42.54
N LYS A 390 -6.33 -2.01 -42.02
CA LYS A 390 -6.76 -2.34 -40.65
C LYS A 390 -7.06 -3.83 -40.50
N LEU A 391 -6.62 -4.40 -39.37
CA LEU A 391 -6.81 -5.82 -38.99
C LEU A 391 -8.26 -6.16 -38.63
#